data_AF-A0AAJ8AZK0-F1
#
_entry.id   AF-A0AAJ8AZK0-F1
#
_cell.length_a   1.000
_cell.length_b   1.000
_cell.length_c   1.000
_cell.angle_alpha   90.00
_cell.angle_beta   90.00
_cell.angle_gamma   90.00
#
_symmetry.space_group_name_H-M   'P 1'
#
loop_
_entity.id
_entity.type
_entity.pdbx_description
1 polymer ?
#
loop_
_entity_poly.entity_id
_entity_poly.type
_entity_poly.pdbx_seq_one_letter_code
_entity_poly.pdbx_strand_id
1 'polypeptide(L)'
;MAFVPAPSPTVVDQTTLMKKYLQFVAALTDTNTPDETKLKMMQEVSENFENVTSSPQYSTFLEHIIPRFLTFLQDGEVQFLQEKPTQQLRKLVLEIIHRIPTNEHLRPHTKNILSVMFRFLEIESEENVLICLRIIIELHKQFRPPISQEIHHFLDFVKQIYKDLPKVVARYFENPQVIAENTVPSPEMVGMITSVLVKTAPEREDSETRTHTIIPRGSLSLKVLAELPIIVVLMYQLYKLNIHNVVSEFVPLIMNTIMLQVSPQARQHKLYNKELYADFIAAQIKTLSFLAYIIRIYQDLVGKYSQQMVKGMLQLLSNCPSETAHLRKELLIAAKHILTTDLRSQFIPCMDKLFDESILIGSGYTARETLRPLAYSTLADLVHHVRQNLPLTDLSLAVQLFAKNIDDESLPSNIQTMSCKLLLNLVDCIRSKSEQENGR
;
A
#
# COMPACT_ATOMS: atom_id res chain seq x y z
N MET A 1 -5.65 69.94 -8.02
CA MET A 1 -5.95 68.77 -7.18
C MET A 1 -4.95 67.68 -7.57
N ALA A 2 -3.95 67.45 -6.72
CA ALA A 2 -2.96 66.39 -6.93
C ALA A 2 -3.54 65.07 -6.43
N PHE A 3 -3.53 64.05 -7.28
CA PHE A 3 -3.94 62.69 -6.94
C PHE A 3 -2.92 62.10 -5.95
N VAL A 4 -3.35 61.83 -4.73
CA VAL A 4 -2.58 61.02 -3.77
C VAL A 4 -2.92 59.55 -4.08
N PRO A 5 -1.94 58.70 -4.41
CA PRO A 5 -2.23 57.28 -4.59
C PRO A 5 -2.49 56.66 -3.22
N ALA A 6 -3.59 55.92 -3.11
CA ALA A 6 -3.92 55.14 -1.91
C ALA A 6 -2.82 54.09 -1.64
N PRO A 7 -2.51 53.76 -0.37
CA PRO A 7 -1.50 52.78 -0.06
C PRO A 7 -1.94 51.40 -0.55
N SER A 8 -1.08 50.77 -1.35
CA SER A 8 -1.16 49.35 -1.72
C SER A 8 -1.19 48.48 -0.45
N PRO A 9 -1.90 47.33 -0.47
CA PRO A 9 -1.97 46.46 0.69
C PRO A 9 -0.57 45.96 1.06
N THR A 10 -0.32 45.92 2.38
CA THR A 10 0.95 45.56 3.03
C THR A 10 1.59 44.31 2.44
N VAL A 11 2.63 44.50 1.63
CA VAL A 11 3.66 43.48 1.39
C VAL A 11 4.34 43.26 2.75
N VAL A 12 3.95 42.22 3.48
CA VAL A 12 4.76 41.76 4.62
C VAL A 12 6.15 41.50 4.04
N ASP A 13 7.16 42.24 4.52
CA ASP A 13 8.53 42.12 4.02
C ASP A 13 8.96 40.66 4.07
N GLN A 14 9.07 40.02 2.91
CA GLN A 14 9.38 38.60 2.77
C GLN A 14 10.67 38.25 3.51
N THR A 15 11.61 39.19 3.58
CA THR A 15 12.87 39.05 4.32
C THR A 15 12.65 38.88 5.83
N THR A 16 11.76 39.68 6.40
CA THR A 16 11.39 39.60 7.83
C THR A 16 10.67 38.29 8.12
N LEU A 17 9.81 37.83 7.21
CA LEU A 17 9.11 36.54 7.33
C LEU A 17 10.08 35.36 7.30
N MET A 18 11.05 35.36 6.38
CA MET A 18 12.08 34.30 6.31
C MET A 18 12.92 34.25 7.59
N LYS A 19 13.32 35.41 8.15
CA LYS A 19 14.04 35.46 9.43
C LYS A 19 13.23 34.86 10.58
N LYS A 20 11.92 35.18 10.65
CA LYS A 20 11.01 34.60 11.64
C LYS A 20 10.96 33.07 11.53
N TYR A 21 10.83 32.53 10.33
CA TYR A 21 10.78 31.07 10.14
C TYR A 21 12.11 30.39 10.44
N LEU A 22 13.25 31.00 10.11
CA LEU A 22 14.56 30.47 10.51
C LEU A 22 14.72 30.41 12.03
N GLN A 23 14.17 31.39 12.77
CA GLN A 23 14.13 31.36 14.24
C GLN A 23 13.22 30.25 14.77
N PHE A 24 12.04 30.07 14.16
CA PHE A 24 11.12 28.98 14.52
C PHE A 24 11.74 27.61 14.32
N VAL A 25 12.45 27.41 13.20
CA VAL A 25 13.19 26.17 12.95
C VAL A 25 14.39 26.02 13.89
N ALA A 26 15.00 27.12 14.35
CA ALA A 26 16.03 27.08 15.40
C ALA A 26 15.50 26.53 16.71
N ALA A 27 14.28 26.92 17.08
CA ALA A 27 13.64 26.51 18.32
C ALA A 27 13.35 25.01 18.38
N LEU A 28 13.27 24.30 17.24
CA LEU A 28 13.08 22.83 17.21
C LEU A 28 14.15 22.08 18.00
N THR A 29 15.41 22.52 17.84
CA THR A 29 16.57 21.90 18.51
C THR A 29 16.86 22.50 19.88
N ASP A 30 16.09 23.50 20.33
CA ASP A 30 16.24 24.08 21.66
C ASP A 30 15.51 23.22 22.71
N THR A 31 16.25 22.79 23.74
CA THR A 31 15.72 21.99 24.84
C THR A 31 14.85 22.79 25.80
N ASN A 32 14.97 24.11 25.81
CA ASN A 32 14.22 24.97 26.74
C ASN A 32 12.82 25.32 26.24
N THR A 33 12.56 25.17 24.93
CA THR A 33 11.26 25.48 24.33
C THR A 33 10.31 24.28 24.49
N PRO A 34 9.11 24.45 25.07
CA PRO A 34 8.11 23.37 25.17
C PRO A 34 7.65 22.85 23.82
N ASP A 35 7.34 21.55 23.72
CA ASP A 35 6.94 20.92 22.46
C ASP A 35 5.63 21.48 21.89
N GLU A 36 4.68 21.91 22.73
CA GLU A 36 3.46 22.59 22.26
C GLU A 36 3.78 23.92 21.58
N THR A 37 4.78 24.65 22.09
CA THR A 37 5.22 25.92 21.49
C THR A 37 5.93 25.64 20.17
N LYS A 38 6.82 24.65 20.11
CA LYS A 38 7.47 24.21 18.87
C LYS A 38 6.45 23.78 17.81
N LEU A 39 5.40 23.06 18.23
CA LEU A 39 4.31 22.63 17.36
C LEU A 39 3.58 23.82 16.74
N LYS A 40 3.17 24.81 17.54
CA LYS A 40 2.52 26.03 17.02
C LYS A 40 3.43 26.79 16.04
N MET A 41 4.72 26.90 16.36
CA MET A 41 5.71 27.53 15.46
C MET A 41 5.83 26.80 14.13
N MET A 42 5.87 25.46 14.13
CA MET A 42 5.94 24.66 12.89
C MET A 42 4.63 24.62 12.11
N GLN A 43 3.48 24.70 12.79
CA GLN A 43 2.19 24.87 12.11
C GLN A 43 2.20 26.17 11.30
N GLU A 44 2.68 27.27 11.89
CA GLU A 44 2.78 28.54 11.17
C GLU A 44 3.72 28.45 9.95
N VAL A 45 4.87 27.77 10.08
CA VAL A 45 5.79 27.54 8.95
C VAL A 45 5.13 26.69 7.86
N SER A 46 4.39 25.65 8.24
CA SER A 46 3.72 24.72 7.32
C SER A 46 2.59 25.41 6.54
N GLU A 47 1.74 26.20 7.22
CA GLU A 47 0.62 26.93 6.61
C GLU A 47 1.12 27.95 5.58
N ASN A 48 2.25 28.60 5.87
CA ASN A 48 2.82 29.65 5.02
C ASN A 48 3.96 29.15 4.12
N PHE A 49 4.12 27.83 3.97
CA PHE A 49 5.27 27.25 3.27
C PHE A 49 5.35 27.67 1.80
N GLU A 50 4.21 27.94 1.15
CA GLU A 50 4.17 28.43 -0.24
C GLU A 50 4.89 29.78 -0.42
N ASN A 51 4.78 30.67 0.58
CA ASN A 51 5.49 31.96 0.61
C ASN A 51 7.02 31.76 0.70
N VAL A 52 7.46 30.66 1.31
CA VAL A 52 8.88 30.28 1.37
C VAL A 52 9.36 29.78 0.01
N THR A 53 8.58 28.92 -0.64
CA THR A 53 8.95 28.34 -1.95
C THR A 53 9.02 29.35 -3.08
N SER A 54 8.28 30.45 -2.99
CA SER A 54 8.29 31.55 -3.97
C SER A 54 9.37 32.61 -3.71
N SER A 55 10.06 32.53 -2.57
CA SER A 55 11.08 33.51 -2.18
C SER A 55 12.40 33.31 -2.93
N PRO A 56 13.10 34.39 -3.34
CA PRO A 56 14.45 34.27 -3.92
C PRO A 56 15.49 33.70 -2.92
N GLN A 57 15.19 33.71 -1.62
CA GLN A 57 16.07 33.17 -0.57
C GLN A 57 15.83 31.68 -0.29
N TYR A 58 14.96 31.03 -1.07
CA TYR A 58 14.54 29.64 -0.84
C TYR A 58 15.71 28.66 -0.75
N SER A 59 16.71 28.76 -1.64
CA SER A 59 17.90 27.89 -1.62
C SER A 59 18.66 28.00 -0.30
N THR A 60 18.97 29.22 0.14
CA THR A 60 19.64 29.46 1.42
C THR A 60 18.77 29.03 2.60
N PHE A 61 17.46 29.18 2.50
CA PHE A 61 16.54 28.69 3.53
C PHE A 61 16.66 27.16 3.69
N LEU A 62 16.62 26.40 2.59
CA LEU A 62 16.78 24.94 2.61
C LEU A 62 18.08 24.49 3.27
N GLU A 63 19.20 25.17 2.97
CA GLU A 63 20.52 24.89 3.55
C GLU A 63 20.51 24.94 5.09
N HIS A 64 19.69 25.82 5.67
CA HIS A 64 19.60 25.98 7.12
C HIS A 64 18.55 25.06 7.74
N ILE A 65 17.40 24.87 7.09
CA ILE A 65 16.27 24.15 7.70
C ILE A 65 16.41 22.63 7.62
N ILE A 66 16.92 22.10 6.51
CA ILE A 66 16.99 20.64 6.32
C ILE A 66 17.87 20.00 7.40
N PRO A 67 19.11 20.47 7.67
CA PRO A 67 19.93 19.90 8.74
C PRO A 67 19.21 19.92 10.09
N ARG A 68 18.51 21.00 10.44
CA ARG A 68 17.79 21.10 11.71
C ARG A 68 16.58 20.18 11.81
N PHE A 69 15.82 20.04 10.73
CA PHE A 69 14.74 19.06 10.66
C PHE A 69 15.27 17.65 10.84
N LEU A 70 16.36 17.30 10.16
CA LEU A 70 16.98 15.99 10.28
C LEU A 70 17.52 15.77 11.71
N THR A 71 18.25 16.72 12.29
CA THR A 71 18.74 16.64 13.69
C THR A 71 17.59 16.45 14.68
N PHE A 72 16.54 17.27 14.61
CA PHE A 72 15.37 17.14 15.48
C PHE A 72 14.72 15.75 15.38
N LEU A 73 14.53 15.25 14.15
CA LEU A 73 13.96 13.93 13.93
C LEU A 73 14.92 12.83 14.39
N GLN A 74 16.23 12.98 14.20
CA GLN A 74 17.21 11.93 14.50
C GLN A 74 17.50 11.77 15.99
N ASP A 75 17.55 12.89 16.73
CA ASP A 75 17.93 12.94 18.14
C ASP A 75 16.70 12.82 19.07
N GLY A 76 15.51 13.18 18.58
CA GLY A 76 14.27 13.08 19.36
C GLY A 76 13.77 11.64 19.51
N GLU A 77 13.12 11.35 20.65
CA GLU A 77 12.49 10.05 20.89
C GLU A 77 11.29 9.80 19.96
N VAL A 78 11.16 8.56 19.48
CA VAL A 78 9.99 8.11 18.73
C VAL A 78 8.78 8.07 19.67
N GLN A 79 7.64 8.55 19.18
CA GLN A 79 6.40 8.60 19.94
C GLN A 79 5.29 7.83 19.22
N PHE A 80 4.47 7.14 20.02
CA PHE A 80 3.39 6.28 19.52
C PHE A 80 2.02 6.69 20.06
N LEU A 81 1.95 7.79 20.83
CA LEU A 81 0.71 8.36 21.32
C LEU A 81 0.36 9.57 20.47
N GLN A 82 -0.79 9.52 19.81
CA GLN A 82 -1.22 10.53 18.84
C GLN A 82 -1.44 11.91 19.49
N GLU A 83 -1.88 11.93 20.75
CA GLU A 83 -2.12 13.15 21.51
C GLU A 83 -0.85 13.87 21.96
N LYS A 84 0.32 13.21 21.95
CA LYS A 84 1.57 13.86 22.38
C LYS A 84 2.01 14.93 21.38
N PRO A 85 2.26 16.18 21.83
CA PRO A 85 2.74 17.26 20.96
C PRO A 85 4.00 16.89 20.18
N THR A 86 4.91 16.13 20.80
CA THR A 86 6.13 15.64 20.15
C THR A 86 5.83 14.74 18.94
N GLN A 87 4.82 13.85 19.02
CA GLN A 87 4.44 13.01 17.87
C GLN A 87 3.86 13.84 16.73
N GLN A 88 2.99 14.79 17.07
CA GLN A 88 2.40 15.71 16.09
C GLN A 88 3.47 16.56 15.42
N LEU A 89 4.48 17.01 16.18
CA LEU A 89 5.60 17.77 15.67
C LEU A 89 6.48 16.93 14.74
N ARG A 90 6.82 15.69 15.10
CA ARG A 90 7.58 14.77 14.23
C ARG A 90 6.86 14.54 12.91
N LYS A 91 5.57 14.22 12.96
CA LYS A 91 4.73 14.03 11.77
C LYS A 91 4.72 15.29 10.90
N LEU A 92 4.49 16.46 11.51
CA LEU A 92 4.44 17.73 10.79
C LEU A 92 5.78 18.07 10.10
N VAL A 93 6.92 17.82 10.76
CA VAL A 93 8.24 18.04 10.13
C VAL A 93 8.43 17.11 8.93
N LEU A 94 8.03 15.84 9.02
CA LEU A 94 8.06 14.92 7.87
C LEU A 94 7.12 15.38 6.74
N GLU A 95 5.93 15.88 7.06
CA GLU A 95 5.00 16.43 6.08
C GLU A 95 5.57 17.68 5.39
N ILE A 96 6.23 18.57 6.14
CA ILE A 96 6.92 19.73 5.56
C ILE A 96 8.03 19.26 4.62
N ILE A 97 8.86 18.27 5.02
CA ILE A 97 9.90 17.69 4.15
C ILE A 97 9.29 17.14 2.86
N HIS A 98 8.17 16.42 2.96
CA HIS A 98 7.46 15.87 1.81
C HIS A 98 6.87 16.96 0.89
N ARG A 99 6.50 18.13 1.44
CA ARG A 99 5.99 19.28 0.69
C ARG A 99 7.08 20.11 0.01
N ILE A 100 8.37 19.88 0.30
CA ILE A 100 9.47 20.60 -0.35
C ILE A 100 9.48 20.28 -1.85
N PRO A 101 9.39 21.28 -2.75
CA PRO A 101 9.49 21.06 -4.19
C PRO A 101 10.77 20.31 -4.58
N THR A 102 10.63 19.26 -5.38
CA THR A 102 11.74 18.42 -5.85
C THR A 102 12.49 19.06 -7.04
N ASN A 103 13.03 20.25 -6.80
CA ASN A 103 13.81 21.06 -7.75
C ASN A 103 15.32 20.95 -7.50
N GLU A 104 16.13 21.66 -8.31
CA GLU A 104 17.58 21.65 -8.21
C GLU A 104 18.13 22.18 -6.88
N HIS A 105 17.39 23.03 -6.16
CA HIS A 105 17.79 23.51 -4.84
C HIS A 105 17.73 22.41 -3.77
N LEU A 106 16.86 21.41 -3.93
CA LEU A 106 16.76 20.28 -3.00
C LEU A 106 17.81 19.20 -3.27
N ARG A 107 18.30 19.09 -4.52
CA ARG A 107 19.23 18.05 -4.97
C ARG A 107 20.46 17.84 -4.05
N PRO A 108 21.13 18.89 -3.53
CA PRO A 108 22.27 18.71 -2.62
C PRO A 108 21.93 18.01 -1.31
N HIS A 109 20.67 18.07 -0.88
CA HIS A 109 20.20 17.53 0.39
C HIS A 109 19.60 16.12 0.28
N THR A 110 19.31 15.66 -0.94
CA THR A 110 18.63 14.39 -1.22
C THR A 110 19.27 13.20 -0.51
N LYS A 111 20.61 13.09 -0.52
CA LYS A 111 21.33 11.99 0.12
C LYS A 111 21.05 11.91 1.62
N ASN A 112 21.11 13.06 2.31
CA ASN A 112 20.93 13.12 3.76
C ASN A 112 19.47 12.82 4.13
N ILE A 113 18.51 13.35 3.37
CA ILE A 113 17.09 13.08 3.58
C ILE A 113 16.83 11.58 3.41
N LEU A 114 17.27 10.97 2.30
CA LEU A 114 17.05 9.55 2.04
C LEU A 114 17.67 8.65 3.11
N SER A 115 18.88 8.95 3.57
CA SER A 115 19.55 8.19 4.64
C SER A 115 18.68 8.13 5.91
N VAL A 116 18.11 9.27 6.32
CA VAL A 116 17.22 9.34 7.49
C VAL A 116 15.89 8.63 7.22
N MET A 117 15.28 8.84 6.05
CA MET A 117 13.99 8.20 5.72
C MET A 117 14.09 6.67 5.70
N PHE A 118 15.18 6.10 5.17
CA PHE A 118 15.39 4.65 5.19
C PHE A 118 15.53 4.11 6.62
N ARG A 119 16.29 4.79 7.47
CA ARG A 119 16.43 4.42 8.89
C ARG A 119 15.09 4.41 9.63
N PHE A 120 14.22 5.37 9.32
CA PHE A 120 12.94 5.54 9.99
C PHE A 120 11.92 4.43 9.69
N LEU A 121 12.06 3.71 8.59
CA LEU A 121 11.16 2.60 8.28
C LEU A 121 11.16 1.50 9.36
N GLU A 122 12.26 1.35 10.10
CA GLU A 122 12.43 0.31 11.13
C GLU A 122 11.94 0.72 12.53
N ILE A 123 11.96 2.02 12.84
CA ILE A 123 11.80 2.52 14.21
C ILE A 123 10.59 3.41 14.44
N GLU A 124 10.07 4.07 13.40
CA GLU A 124 8.98 5.04 13.52
C GLU A 124 7.59 4.40 13.66
N SER A 125 6.62 5.24 14.04
CA SER A 125 5.20 4.89 14.05
C SER A 125 4.64 4.77 12.62
N GLU A 126 3.52 4.05 12.46
CA GLU A 126 2.86 3.82 11.18
C GLU A 126 2.66 5.11 10.36
N GLU A 127 2.11 6.16 10.97
CA GLU A 127 1.83 7.42 10.27
C GLU A 127 3.11 8.06 9.71
N ASN A 128 4.19 8.07 10.50
CA ASN A 128 5.46 8.67 10.12
C ASN A 128 6.16 7.84 9.04
N VAL A 129 6.11 6.51 9.14
CA VAL A 129 6.66 5.60 8.11
C VAL A 129 5.96 5.79 6.77
N LEU A 130 4.64 5.93 6.75
CA LEU A 130 3.89 6.16 5.51
C LEU A 130 4.33 7.44 4.79
N ILE A 131 4.66 8.51 5.54
CA ILE A 131 5.22 9.74 4.96
C ILE A 131 6.65 9.51 4.46
N CYS A 132 7.48 8.80 5.23
CA CYS A 132 8.85 8.46 4.83
C CYS A 132 8.87 7.69 3.50
N LEU A 133 7.96 6.72 3.31
CA LEU A 133 7.83 5.98 2.07
C LEU A 133 7.50 6.88 0.87
N ARG A 134 6.62 7.87 1.04
CA ARG A 134 6.29 8.85 -0.01
C ARG A 134 7.48 9.72 -0.37
N ILE A 135 8.22 10.22 0.63
CA ILE A 135 9.46 10.99 0.41
C ILE A 135 10.47 10.15 -0.36
N ILE A 136 10.68 8.88 0.02
CA ILE A 136 11.59 7.96 -0.67
C ILE A 136 11.18 7.81 -2.14
N ILE A 137 9.90 7.54 -2.41
CA ILE A 137 9.39 7.37 -3.78
C ILE A 137 9.64 8.62 -4.62
N GLU A 138 9.27 9.80 -4.11
CA GLU A 138 9.32 11.05 -4.86
C GLU A 138 10.77 11.45 -5.19
N LEU A 139 11.68 11.40 -4.20
CA LEU A 139 13.09 11.72 -4.40
C LEU A 139 13.78 10.76 -5.37
N HIS A 140 13.45 9.47 -5.32
CA HIS A 140 14.01 8.49 -6.26
C HIS A 140 13.47 8.65 -7.68
N LYS A 141 12.17 8.94 -7.83
CA LYS A 141 11.57 9.20 -9.15
C LYS A 141 12.19 10.42 -9.82
N GLN A 142 12.33 11.51 -9.08
CA GLN A 142 12.80 12.79 -9.62
C GLN A 142 14.31 12.81 -9.84
N PHE A 143 15.09 12.48 -8.82
CA PHE A 143 16.54 12.69 -8.86
C PHE A 143 17.33 11.49 -9.35
N ARG A 144 16.74 10.29 -9.31
CA ARG A 144 17.38 9.01 -9.70
C ARG A 144 18.81 8.90 -9.13
N PRO A 145 18.96 8.93 -7.80
CA PRO A 145 20.28 8.90 -7.17
C PRO A 145 21.04 7.63 -7.56
N PRO A 146 22.38 7.59 -7.42
CA PRO A 146 23.14 6.36 -7.60
C PRO A 146 22.75 5.33 -6.52
N ILE A 147 22.95 4.04 -6.83
CA ILE A 147 22.73 2.97 -5.85
C ILE A 147 23.61 3.17 -4.62
N SER A 148 23.05 2.88 -3.45
CA SER A 148 23.74 3.01 -2.17
C SER A 148 23.50 1.78 -1.28
N GLN A 149 24.29 1.65 -0.21
CA GLN A 149 24.17 0.53 0.74
C GLN A 149 22.81 0.53 1.44
N GLU A 150 22.22 1.71 1.67
CA GLU A 150 20.89 1.87 2.28
C GLU A 150 19.79 1.19 1.45
N ILE A 151 19.95 1.12 0.12
CA ILE A 151 18.98 0.44 -0.75
C ILE A 151 19.05 -1.08 -0.55
N HIS A 152 20.25 -1.64 -0.37
CA HIS A 152 20.42 -3.05 -0.04
C HIS A 152 19.84 -3.37 1.34
N HIS A 153 20.13 -2.55 2.35
CA HIS A 153 19.55 -2.70 3.68
C HIS A 153 18.01 -2.61 3.66
N PHE A 154 17.45 -1.68 2.89
CA PHE A 154 16.01 -1.58 2.68
C PHE A 154 15.43 -2.88 2.12
N LEU A 155 16.04 -3.45 1.07
CA LEU A 155 15.55 -4.70 0.49
C LEU A 155 15.62 -5.86 1.49
N ASP A 156 16.69 -5.94 2.29
CA ASP A 156 16.81 -6.94 3.35
C ASP A 156 15.75 -6.75 4.45
N PHE A 157 15.48 -5.50 4.84
CA PHE A 157 14.40 -5.15 5.75
C PHE A 157 13.03 -5.58 5.23
N VAL A 158 12.69 -5.29 3.96
CA VAL A 158 11.41 -5.74 3.37
C VAL A 158 11.33 -7.26 3.33
N LYS A 159 12.42 -7.97 2.98
CA LYS A 159 12.46 -9.44 3.04
C LYS A 159 12.19 -9.94 4.47
N GLN A 160 12.73 -9.26 5.48
CA GLN A 160 12.51 -9.64 6.88
C GLN A 160 11.04 -9.44 7.29
N ILE A 161 10.39 -8.34 6.91
CA ILE A 161 8.95 -8.14 7.15
C ILE A 161 8.13 -9.29 6.56
N TYR A 162 8.39 -9.69 5.31
CA TYR A 162 7.67 -10.82 4.70
C TYR A 162 7.92 -12.15 5.42
N LYS A 163 9.15 -12.38 5.94
CA LYS A 163 9.47 -13.58 6.72
C LYS A 163 8.75 -13.62 8.07
N ASP A 164 8.58 -12.47 8.71
CA ASP A 164 7.90 -12.36 10.01
C ASP A 164 6.38 -12.21 9.91
N LEU A 165 5.85 -11.89 8.72
CA LEU A 165 4.41 -11.74 8.49
C LEU A 165 3.54 -12.90 9.03
N PRO A 166 3.90 -14.19 8.89
CA PRO A 166 3.12 -15.26 9.49
C PRO A 166 2.95 -15.11 11.02
N LYS A 167 3.98 -14.63 11.72
CA LYS A 167 3.93 -14.37 13.17
C LYS A 167 3.04 -13.18 13.48
N VAL A 168 3.11 -12.13 12.66
CA VAL A 168 2.26 -10.93 12.79
C VAL A 168 0.78 -11.29 12.60
N VAL A 169 0.45 -12.06 11.56
CA VAL A 169 -0.91 -12.57 11.30
C VAL A 169 -1.38 -13.46 12.46
N ALA A 170 -0.52 -14.37 12.94
CA ALA A 170 -0.86 -15.21 14.08
C ALA A 170 -1.12 -14.40 15.35
N ARG A 171 -0.37 -13.32 15.59
CA ARG A 171 -0.58 -12.43 16.74
C ARG A 171 -1.88 -11.64 16.65
N TYR A 172 -2.21 -11.12 15.47
CA TYR A 172 -3.37 -10.23 15.31
C TYR A 172 -4.69 -10.96 15.13
N PHE A 173 -4.69 -12.14 14.51
CA PHE A 173 -5.91 -12.85 14.18
C PHE A 173 -6.07 -14.19 14.88
N GLU A 174 -5.02 -15.03 14.88
CA GLU A 174 -5.13 -16.39 15.45
C GLU A 174 -5.08 -16.40 16.98
N ASN A 175 -4.22 -15.55 17.57
CA ASN A 175 -4.01 -15.43 19.01
C ASN A 175 -4.04 -13.95 19.45
N PRO A 176 -5.17 -13.24 19.25
CA PRO A 176 -5.27 -11.83 19.61
C PRO A 176 -5.12 -11.64 21.11
N GLN A 177 -4.20 -10.76 21.52
CA GLN A 177 -3.98 -10.45 22.93
C GLN A 177 -5.08 -9.53 23.47
N VAL A 178 -5.59 -9.86 24.66
CA VAL A 178 -6.53 -9.00 25.39
C VAL A 178 -5.74 -7.83 25.98
N ILE A 179 -6.17 -6.61 25.68
CA ILE A 179 -5.64 -5.41 26.32
C ILE A 179 -6.23 -5.34 27.73
N ALA A 180 -5.37 -5.30 28.75
CA ALA A 180 -5.82 -5.21 30.13
C ALA A 180 -6.59 -3.91 30.36
N GLU A 181 -7.68 -3.98 31.13
CA GLU A 181 -8.47 -2.80 31.47
C GLU A 181 -7.61 -1.75 32.14
N ASN A 182 -7.86 -0.49 31.82
CA ASN A 182 -7.16 0.65 32.40
C ASN A 182 -5.63 0.68 32.15
N THR A 183 -5.16 0.09 31.05
CA THR A 183 -3.75 0.13 30.66
C THR A 183 -3.55 0.70 29.24
N VAL A 184 -2.42 1.35 29.01
CA VAL A 184 -1.99 1.77 27.68
C VAL A 184 -1.18 0.63 27.06
N PRO A 185 -1.65 -0.03 26.00
CA PRO A 185 -0.92 -1.14 25.37
C PRO A 185 0.37 -0.64 24.72
N SER A 186 1.36 -1.53 24.61
CA SER A 186 2.58 -1.24 23.86
C SER A 186 2.28 -1.09 22.36
N PRO A 187 3.04 -0.25 21.62
CA PRO A 187 2.84 -0.05 20.18
C PRO A 187 2.98 -1.32 19.35
N GLU A 188 3.70 -2.32 19.86
CA GLU A 188 3.84 -3.61 19.22
C GLU A 188 2.58 -4.46 19.34
N MET A 189 1.77 -4.28 20.39
CA MET A 189 0.55 -5.05 20.64
C MET A 189 -0.59 -4.69 19.69
N VAL A 190 -0.62 -3.46 19.20
CA VAL A 190 -1.67 -2.99 18.30
C VAL A 190 -1.23 -3.16 16.84
N GLY A 191 -2.14 -3.65 15.99
CA GLY A 191 -1.92 -3.77 14.54
C GLY A 191 -2.46 -2.59 13.73
N MET A 192 -3.19 -1.71 14.38
CA MET A 192 -3.80 -0.50 13.82
C MET A 192 -3.97 0.55 14.91
N ILE A 193 -4.25 1.79 14.52
CA ILE A 193 -4.50 2.88 15.46
C ILE A 193 -5.66 2.49 16.39
N THR A 194 -5.39 2.48 17.70
CA THR A 194 -6.32 1.98 18.72
C THR A 194 -6.49 3.01 19.83
N SER A 195 -7.72 3.39 20.13
CA SER A 195 -8.04 4.28 21.25
C SER A 195 -8.49 3.48 22.48
N VAL A 196 -7.93 3.79 23.64
CA VAL A 196 -8.28 3.17 24.93
C VAL A 196 -8.63 4.24 25.96
N LEU A 197 -9.56 3.92 26.85
CA LEU A 197 -9.94 4.78 27.98
C LEU A 197 -9.21 4.34 29.24
N VAL A 198 -8.52 5.27 29.89
CA VAL A 198 -7.77 5.04 31.12
C VAL A 198 -8.25 6.02 32.20
N LYS A 199 -8.78 5.50 33.30
CA LYS A 199 -9.04 6.19 34.57
C LYS A 199 -7.73 6.61 35.22
N THR A 200 -7.66 7.89 35.57
CA THR A 200 -6.54 8.50 36.31
C THR A 200 -6.34 7.92 37.71
N ALA A 201 -7.43 7.49 38.36
CA ALA A 201 -7.45 6.83 39.65
C ALA A 201 -8.36 5.59 39.59
N PRO A 202 -7.81 4.40 39.26
CA PRO A 202 -8.60 3.18 39.02
C PRO A 202 -9.52 2.77 40.18
N GLU A 203 -9.12 3.11 41.42
CA GLU A 203 -9.82 2.75 42.65
C GLU A 203 -11.08 3.59 42.92
N ARG A 204 -11.29 4.71 42.21
CA ARG A 204 -12.45 5.59 42.40
C ARG A 204 -13.45 5.42 41.25
N GLU A 205 -14.73 5.20 41.59
CA GLU A 205 -15.79 5.08 40.58
C GLU A 205 -15.96 6.38 39.76
N ASP A 206 -15.86 7.54 40.40
CA ASP A 206 -15.96 8.88 39.80
C ASP A 206 -14.63 9.42 39.22
N SER A 207 -13.65 8.56 38.94
CA SER A 207 -12.36 9.01 38.41
C SER A 207 -12.48 9.53 36.97
N GLU A 208 -11.83 10.68 36.71
CA GLU A 208 -11.65 11.21 35.37
C GLU A 208 -10.99 10.17 34.45
N THR A 209 -11.63 9.92 33.30
CA THR A 209 -11.12 9.06 32.24
C THR A 209 -10.41 9.91 31.18
N ARG A 210 -9.25 9.41 30.73
CA ARG A 210 -8.49 10.00 29.62
C ARG A 210 -8.44 9.00 28.47
N THR A 211 -8.70 9.49 27.26
CA THR A 211 -8.54 8.71 26.04
C THR A 211 -7.10 8.79 25.58
N HIS A 212 -6.49 7.64 25.34
CA HIS A 212 -5.16 7.50 24.74
C HIS A 212 -5.28 6.84 23.38
N THR A 213 -4.67 7.41 22.35
CA THR A 213 -4.70 6.83 21.00
C THR A 213 -3.32 6.36 20.59
N ILE A 214 -3.15 5.04 20.52
CA ILE A 214 -1.89 4.36 20.25
C ILE A 214 -1.77 4.12 18.75
N ILE A 215 -0.66 4.56 18.17
CA ILE A 215 -0.26 4.32 16.78
C ILE A 215 0.67 3.09 16.78
N PRO A 216 0.44 2.09 15.93
CA PRO A 216 1.29 0.92 15.86
C PRO A 216 2.70 1.27 15.36
N ARG A 217 3.66 0.42 15.70
CA ARG A 217 5.00 0.48 15.10
C ARG A 217 4.90 0.20 13.59
N GLY A 218 5.54 1.04 12.76
CA GLY A 218 5.43 0.94 11.31
C GLY A 218 5.88 -0.39 10.74
N SER A 219 6.92 -1.01 11.30
CA SER A 219 7.42 -2.33 10.88
C SER A 219 6.42 -3.49 11.11
N LEU A 220 5.39 -3.28 11.92
CA LEU A 220 4.33 -4.27 12.21
C LEU A 220 2.99 -3.90 11.53
N SER A 221 2.92 -2.75 10.87
CA SER A 221 1.71 -2.27 10.22
C SER A 221 1.47 -2.97 8.89
N LEU A 222 0.24 -3.50 8.72
CA LEU A 222 -0.20 -4.09 7.46
C LEU A 222 -0.42 -3.03 6.37
N LYS A 223 -0.70 -1.77 6.75
CA LYS A 223 -0.77 -0.65 5.80
C LYS A 223 0.60 -0.29 5.24
N VAL A 224 1.62 -0.24 6.10
CA VAL A 224 3.01 -0.04 5.65
C VAL A 224 3.42 -1.17 4.71
N LEU A 225 3.14 -2.43 5.07
CA LEU A 225 3.41 -3.58 4.21
C LEU A 225 2.77 -3.46 2.83
N ALA A 226 1.55 -2.91 2.73
CA ALA A 226 0.86 -2.72 1.46
C ALA A 226 1.57 -1.70 0.53
N GLU A 227 2.31 -0.75 1.09
CA GLU A 227 3.06 0.26 0.32
C GLU A 227 4.43 -0.26 -0.13
N LEU A 228 5.12 -1.10 0.64
CA LEU A 228 6.48 -1.58 0.33
C LEU A 228 6.71 -2.13 -1.09
N PRO A 229 5.79 -2.91 -1.70
CA PRO A 229 6.04 -3.49 -3.01
C PRO A 229 6.27 -2.45 -4.11
N ILE A 230 5.62 -1.27 -4.04
CA ILE A 230 5.82 -0.23 -5.07
C ILE A 230 7.23 0.35 -5.03
N ILE A 231 7.83 0.45 -3.84
CA ILE A 231 9.21 0.93 -3.67
C ILE A 231 10.18 -0.13 -4.19
N VAL A 232 9.95 -1.42 -3.90
CA VAL A 232 10.80 -2.50 -4.46
C VAL A 232 10.77 -2.48 -5.99
N VAL A 233 9.60 -2.29 -6.60
CA VAL A 233 9.46 -2.11 -8.05
C VAL A 233 10.24 -0.89 -8.54
N LEU A 234 10.14 0.25 -7.85
CA LEU A 234 10.89 1.46 -8.20
C LEU A 234 12.40 1.24 -8.13
N MET A 235 12.90 0.62 -7.06
CA MET A 235 14.33 0.30 -6.93
C MET A 235 14.79 -0.63 -8.06
N TYR A 236 13.97 -1.60 -8.45
CA TYR A 236 14.27 -2.50 -9.56
C TYR A 236 14.31 -1.77 -10.91
N GLN A 237 13.40 -0.83 -11.14
CA GLN A 237 13.39 -0.01 -12.35
C GLN A 237 14.65 0.86 -12.47
N LEU A 238 15.15 1.38 -11.34
CA LEU A 238 16.32 2.26 -11.32
C LEU A 238 17.65 1.48 -11.35
N TYR A 239 17.75 0.35 -10.65
CA TYR A 239 19.02 -0.34 -10.38
C TYR A 239 19.05 -1.80 -10.84
N LYS A 240 18.30 -2.13 -11.89
CA LYS A 240 18.04 -3.49 -12.38
C LYS A 240 19.25 -4.43 -12.31
N LEU A 241 20.41 -4.03 -12.85
CA LEU A 241 21.61 -4.88 -12.90
C LEU A 241 22.17 -5.23 -11.51
N ASN A 242 22.08 -4.30 -10.57
CA ASN A 242 22.66 -4.44 -9.24
C ASN A 242 21.79 -5.27 -8.30
N ILE A 243 20.47 -5.26 -8.48
CA ILE A 243 19.53 -5.88 -7.54
C ILE A 243 18.72 -7.05 -8.12
N HIS A 244 19.00 -7.47 -9.36
CA HIS A 244 18.27 -8.57 -10.02
C HIS A 244 18.21 -9.84 -9.17
N ASN A 245 19.36 -10.31 -8.69
CA ASN A 245 19.43 -11.52 -7.86
C ASN A 245 18.69 -11.33 -6.53
N VAL A 246 18.81 -10.16 -5.90
CA VAL A 246 18.15 -9.84 -4.65
C VAL A 246 16.62 -9.84 -4.82
N VAL A 247 16.11 -9.28 -5.91
CA VAL A 247 14.67 -9.25 -6.20
C VAL A 247 14.12 -10.65 -6.48
N SER A 248 14.93 -11.56 -7.05
CA SER A 248 14.51 -12.96 -7.24
C SER A 248 14.18 -13.67 -5.91
N GLU A 249 14.84 -13.31 -4.81
CA GLU A 249 14.58 -13.87 -3.47
C GLU A 249 13.21 -13.48 -2.91
N PHE A 250 12.55 -12.46 -3.47
CA PHE A 250 11.19 -12.11 -3.06
C PHE A 250 10.15 -13.10 -3.60
N VAL A 251 10.43 -13.83 -4.69
CA VAL A 251 9.42 -14.72 -5.30
C VAL A 251 8.90 -15.75 -4.29
N PRO A 252 9.72 -16.53 -3.57
CA PRO A 252 9.21 -17.45 -2.54
C PRO A 252 8.48 -16.74 -1.39
N LEU A 253 8.93 -15.55 -1.00
CA LEU A 253 8.30 -14.76 0.08
C LEU A 253 6.90 -14.28 -0.31
N ILE A 254 6.73 -13.83 -1.56
CA ILE A 254 5.44 -13.45 -2.13
C ILE A 254 4.52 -14.67 -2.14
N MET A 255 4.99 -15.83 -2.60
CA MET A 255 4.19 -17.06 -2.66
C MET A 255 3.69 -17.48 -1.27
N ASN A 256 4.57 -17.46 -0.27
CA ASN A 256 4.18 -17.71 1.11
C ASN A 256 3.14 -16.68 1.58
N THR A 257 3.34 -15.41 1.28
CA THR A 257 2.45 -14.31 1.71
C THR A 257 1.04 -14.43 1.13
N ILE A 258 0.89 -14.68 -0.17
CA ILE A 258 -0.45 -14.84 -0.80
C ILE A 258 -1.15 -16.13 -0.35
N MET A 259 -0.38 -17.11 0.12
CA MET A 259 -0.90 -18.37 0.66
C MET A 259 -1.31 -18.27 2.14
N LEU A 260 -0.91 -17.21 2.86
CA LEU A 260 -1.34 -17.00 4.25
C LEU A 260 -2.84 -16.75 4.31
N GLN A 261 -3.52 -17.44 5.21
CA GLN A 261 -4.95 -17.32 5.42
C GLN A 261 -5.23 -17.20 6.91
N VAL A 262 -6.16 -16.31 7.26
CA VAL A 262 -6.75 -16.26 8.61
C VAL A 262 -7.78 -17.38 8.73
N SER A 263 -7.66 -18.19 9.77
CA SER A 263 -8.52 -19.35 10.00
C SER A 263 -10.00 -18.95 10.16
N PRO A 264 -10.94 -19.82 9.78
CA PRO A 264 -12.37 -19.55 9.98
C PRO A 264 -12.73 -19.31 11.46
N GLN A 265 -12.02 -19.97 12.38
CA GLN A 265 -12.19 -19.82 13.82
C GLN A 265 -11.74 -18.41 14.29
N ALA A 266 -10.59 -17.95 13.81
CA ALA A 266 -10.11 -16.59 14.08
C ALA A 266 -11.09 -15.52 13.57
N ARG A 267 -11.72 -15.72 12.41
CA ARG A 267 -12.73 -14.77 11.87
C ARG A 267 -14.01 -14.71 12.70
N GLN A 268 -14.31 -15.73 13.50
CA GLN A 268 -15.47 -15.78 14.39
C GLN A 268 -15.12 -15.33 15.82
N HIS A 269 -13.84 -15.10 16.11
CA HIS A 269 -13.39 -14.71 17.44
C HIS A 269 -13.92 -13.32 17.81
N LYS A 270 -14.23 -13.10 19.09
CA LYS A 270 -14.80 -11.82 19.59
C LYS A 270 -13.91 -10.60 19.31
N LEU A 271 -12.58 -10.81 19.31
CA LEU A 271 -11.58 -9.77 19.04
C LEU A 271 -11.22 -9.63 17.56
N TYR A 272 -11.93 -10.32 16.66
CA TYR A 272 -11.69 -10.21 15.23
C TYR A 272 -11.95 -8.79 14.74
N ASN A 273 -10.92 -8.18 14.15
CA ASN A 273 -11.00 -6.84 13.61
C ASN A 273 -11.11 -6.88 12.07
N LYS A 274 -12.27 -6.47 11.56
CA LYS A 274 -12.58 -6.45 10.12
C LYS A 274 -11.72 -5.46 9.34
N GLU A 275 -11.41 -4.30 9.92
CA GLU A 275 -10.60 -3.27 9.27
C GLU A 275 -9.15 -3.73 9.13
N LEU A 276 -8.59 -4.30 10.20
CA LEU A 276 -7.25 -4.89 10.17
C LEU A 276 -7.17 -6.06 9.17
N TYR A 277 -8.23 -6.86 9.06
CA TYR A 277 -8.30 -7.91 8.04
C TYR A 277 -8.37 -7.34 6.62
N ALA A 278 -9.08 -6.24 6.40
CA ALA A 278 -9.09 -5.55 5.11
C ALA A 278 -7.68 -5.03 4.75
N ASP A 279 -6.94 -4.46 5.72
CA ASP A 279 -5.54 -4.05 5.54
C ASP A 279 -4.64 -5.25 5.21
N PHE A 280 -4.85 -6.41 5.85
CA PHE A 280 -4.13 -7.65 5.51
C PHE A 280 -4.35 -8.07 4.06
N ILE A 281 -5.62 -8.12 3.63
CA ILE A 281 -5.99 -8.46 2.25
C ILE A 281 -5.41 -7.45 1.26
N ALA A 282 -5.43 -6.15 1.58
CA ALA A 282 -4.80 -5.11 0.77
C ALA A 282 -3.30 -5.37 0.60
N ALA A 283 -2.58 -5.67 1.68
CA ALA A 283 -1.17 -6.03 1.63
C ALA A 283 -0.90 -7.27 0.75
N GLN A 284 -1.72 -8.31 0.84
CA GLN A 284 -1.60 -9.50 -0.02
C GLN A 284 -1.85 -9.16 -1.49
N ILE A 285 -2.85 -8.34 -1.80
CA ILE A 285 -3.17 -7.92 -3.18
C ILE A 285 -2.04 -7.06 -3.77
N LYS A 286 -1.47 -6.13 -2.99
CA LYS A 286 -0.30 -5.34 -3.42
C LYS A 286 0.92 -6.21 -3.65
N THR A 287 1.13 -7.22 -2.80
CA THR A 287 2.19 -8.22 -2.94
C THR A 287 2.00 -9.09 -4.19
N LEU A 288 0.77 -9.52 -4.49
CA LEU A 288 0.43 -10.22 -5.73
C LEU A 288 0.62 -9.31 -6.95
N SER A 289 0.26 -8.04 -6.85
CA SER A 289 0.48 -7.05 -7.92
C SER A 289 1.97 -6.87 -8.22
N PHE A 290 2.82 -6.93 -7.18
CA PHE A 290 4.26 -6.95 -7.35
C PHE A 290 4.75 -8.21 -8.06
N LEU A 291 4.25 -9.40 -7.70
CA LEU A 291 4.54 -10.62 -8.47
C LEU A 291 4.14 -10.45 -9.93
N ALA A 292 2.94 -9.94 -10.19
CA ALA A 292 2.42 -9.73 -11.54
C ALA A 292 3.31 -8.77 -12.37
N TYR A 293 3.97 -7.81 -11.72
CA TYR A 293 4.95 -6.93 -12.38
C TYR A 293 6.23 -7.67 -12.79
N ILE A 294 6.79 -8.50 -11.90
CA ILE A 294 8.07 -9.19 -12.14
C ILE A 294 7.93 -10.57 -12.80
N ILE A 295 6.69 -11.05 -13.02
CA ILE A 295 6.41 -12.42 -13.46
C ILE A 295 7.13 -12.81 -14.76
N ARG A 296 7.18 -11.89 -15.73
CA ARG A 296 7.85 -12.12 -17.03
C ARG A 296 9.36 -12.12 -16.92
N ILE A 297 9.91 -11.52 -15.86
CA ILE A 297 11.35 -11.41 -15.62
C ILE A 297 11.87 -12.70 -15.00
N TYR A 298 11.12 -13.27 -14.07
CA TYR A 298 11.49 -14.48 -13.32
C TYR A 298 10.61 -15.67 -13.67
N GLN A 299 10.20 -15.81 -14.94
CA GLN A 299 9.20 -16.79 -15.37
C GLN A 299 9.53 -18.23 -14.94
N ASP A 300 10.79 -18.67 -15.09
CA ASP A 300 11.21 -20.01 -14.70
C ASP A 300 11.13 -20.24 -13.19
N LEU A 301 11.48 -19.22 -12.39
CA LEU A 301 11.43 -19.30 -10.94
C LEU A 301 9.97 -19.30 -10.46
N VAL A 302 9.13 -18.41 -11.00
CA VAL A 302 7.69 -18.38 -10.69
C VAL A 302 7.01 -19.69 -11.11
N GLY A 303 7.43 -20.27 -12.23
CA GLY A 303 6.96 -21.58 -12.71
C GLY A 303 7.12 -22.69 -11.66
N LYS A 304 8.19 -22.67 -10.86
CA LYS A 304 8.41 -23.65 -9.77
C LYS A 304 7.38 -23.54 -8.64
N TYR A 305 6.77 -22.37 -8.47
CA TYR A 305 5.77 -22.08 -7.44
C TYR A 305 4.36 -21.90 -8.01
N SER A 306 4.13 -22.28 -9.27
CA SER A 306 2.89 -22.00 -9.99
C SER A 306 1.63 -22.48 -9.25
N GLN A 307 1.69 -23.67 -8.65
CA GLN A 307 0.56 -24.25 -7.90
C GLN A 307 0.19 -23.42 -6.66
N GLN A 308 1.20 -22.88 -5.95
CA GLN A 308 0.98 -21.99 -4.82
C GLN A 308 0.40 -20.65 -5.29
N MET A 309 0.91 -20.12 -6.43
CA MET A 309 0.40 -18.90 -7.04
C MET A 309 -1.10 -19.02 -7.39
N VAL A 310 -1.48 -20.08 -8.10
CA VAL A 310 -2.89 -20.32 -8.48
C VAL A 310 -3.77 -20.43 -7.24
N LYS A 311 -3.35 -21.24 -6.26
CA LYS A 311 -4.11 -21.44 -5.02
C LYS A 311 -4.24 -20.14 -4.21
N GLY A 312 -3.16 -19.39 -4.04
CA GLY A 312 -3.16 -18.11 -3.32
C GLY A 312 -4.05 -17.07 -4.01
N MET A 313 -3.96 -16.94 -5.33
CA MET A 313 -4.81 -16.01 -6.10
C MET A 313 -6.30 -16.36 -5.96
N LEU A 314 -6.68 -17.63 -6.06
CA LEU A 314 -8.06 -18.07 -5.88
C LEU A 314 -8.55 -17.83 -4.44
N GLN A 315 -7.70 -18.09 -3.44
CA GLN A 315 -8.03 -17.80 -2.05
C GLN A 315 -8.27 -16.31 -1.83
N LEU A 316 -7.46 -15.43 -2.41
CA LEU A 316 -7.66 -13.99 -2.35
C LEU A 316 -8.98 -13.57 -3.02
N LEU A 317 -9.33 -14.16 -4.16
CA LEU A 317 -10.63 -13.93 -4.81
C LEU A 317 -11.79 -14.37 -3.91
N SER A 318 -11.72 -15.55 -3.31
CA SER A 318 -12.77 -16.03 -2.41
C SER A 318 -12.87 -15.22 -1.11
N ASN A 319 -11.74 -14.77 -0.55
CA ASN A 319 -11.66 -14.18 0.79
C ASN A 319 -11.60 -12.64 0.82
N CYS A 320 -11.57 -11.98 -0.32
CA CYS A 320 -11.58 -10.52 -0.39
C CYS A 320 -12.93 -9.96 0.13
N PRO A 321 -12.92 -9.06 1.13
CA PRO A 321 -14.12 -8.48 1.71
C PRO A 321 -15.05 -7.86 0.67
N SER A 322 -16.36 -8.01 0.87
CA SER A 322 -17.40 -7.50 -0.04
C SER A 322 -17.52 -5.97 -0.02
N GLU A 323 -17.12 -5.35 1.08
CA GLU A 323 -17.20 -3.93 1.37
C GLU A 323 -16.12 -3.14 0.63
N THR A 324 -15.01 -3.78 0.25
CA THR A 324 -13.84 -3.14 -0.37
C THR A 324 -13.77 -3.40 -1.88
N ALA A 325 -14.71 -2.80 -2.63
CA ALA A 325 -14.76 -2.95 -4.09
C ALA A 325 -13.47 -2.50 -4.81
N HIS A 326 -12.75 -1.50 -4.26
CA HIS A 326 -11.49 -1.03 -4.81
C HIS A 326 -10.37 -2.10 -4.71
N LEU A 327 -10.26 -2.83 -3.60
CA LEU A 327 -9.31 -3.94 -3.46
C LEU A 327 -9.60 -5.06 -4.47
N ARG A 328 -10.89 -5.38 -4.64
CA ARG A 328 -11.34 -6.36 -5.64
C ARG A 328 -10.92 -5.97 -7.07
N LYS A 329 -11.06 -4.68 -7.42
CA LYS A 329 -10.59 -4.14 -8.70
C LYS A 329 -9.10 -4.36 -8.90
N GLU A 330 -8.28 -4.01 -7.90
CA GLU A 330 -6.82 -4.19 -7.97
C GLU A 330 -6.43 -5.66 -8.10
N LEU A 331 -7.10 -6.55 -7.36
CA LEU A 331 -6.90 -8.00 -7.46
C LEU A 331 -7.21 -8.52 -8.87
N LEU A 332 -8.30 -8.08 -9.50
CA LEU A 332 -8.63 -8.46 -10.87
C LEU A 332 -7.60 -7.94 -11.89
N ILE A 333 -7.05 -6.75 -11.68
CA ILE A 333 -5.97 -6.22 -12.54
C ILE A 333 -4.70 -7.07 -12.41
N ALA A 334 -4.30 -7.43 -11.17
CA ALA A 334 -3.17 -8.32 -10.93
C ALA A 334 -3.40 -9.70 -11.55
N ALA A 335 -4.58 -10.27 -11.36
CA ALA A 335 -4.99 -11.55 -11.95
C ALA A 335 -4.92 -11.49 -13.49
N LYS A 336 -5.45 -10.44 -14.11
CA LYS A 336 -5.35 -10.23 -15.56
C LYS A 336 -3.90 -10.28 -16.04
N HIS A 337 -3.00 -9.56 -15.38
CA HIS A 337 -1.59 -9.58 -15.76
C HIS A 337 -0.97 -10.98 -15.67
N ILE A 338 -1.27 -11.74 -14.61
CA ILE A 338 -0.80 -13.12 -14.44
C ILE A 338 -1.37 -14.04 -15.54
N LEU A 339 -2.69 -13.97 -15.79
CA LEU A 339 -3.40 -14.80 -16.77
C LEU A 339 -3.00 -14.54 -18.23
N THR A 340 -2.38 -13.39 -18.53
CA THR A 340 -1.81 -13.11 -19.86
C THR A 340 -0.44 -13.76 -20.09
N THR A 341 0.15 -14.41 -19.08
CA THR A 341 1.44 -15.11 -19.19
C THR A 341 1.25 -16.60 -19.50
N ASP A 342 2.33 -17.32 -19.82
CA ASP A 342 2.26 -18.75 -20.12
C ASP A 342 1.82 -19.62 -18.92
N LEU A 343 1.86 -19.05 -17.70
CA LEU A 343 1.34 -19.68 -16.49
C LEU A 343 -0.19 -19.83 -16.50
N ARG A 344 -0.90 -19.24 -17.47
CA ARG A 344 -2.35 -19.40 -17.67
C ARG A 344 -2.78 -20.88 -17.76
N SER A 345 -1.91 -21.74 -18.30
CA SER A 345 -2.12 -23.19 -18.37
C SER A 345 -2.33 -23.84 -17.01
N GLN A 346 -1.75 -23.27 -15.95
CA GLN A 346 -1.84 -23.80 -14.59
C GLN A 346 -3.21 -23.57 -13.95
N PHE A 347 -4.04 -22.70 -14.54
CA PHE A 347 -5.40 -22.41 -14.07
C PHE A 347 -6.46 -23.35 -14.65
N ILE A 348 -6.11 -24.19 -15.63
CA ILE A 348 -7.04 -25.14 -16.27
C ILE A 348 -7.76 -26.04 -15.23
N PRO A 349 -7.08 -26.62 -14.23
CA PRO A 349 -7.75 -27.51 -13.25
C PRO A 349 -8.72 -26.81 -12.30
N CYS A 350 -8.80 -25.48 -12.32
CA CYS A 350 -9.64 -24.68 -11.43
C CYS A 350 -10.52 -23.67 -12.19
N MET A 351 -10.80 -23.96 -13.46
CA MET A 351 -11.63 -23.10 -14.31
C MET A 351 -13.06 -22.99 -13.80
N ASP A 352 -13.60 -24.06 -13.24
CA ASP A 352 -14.89 -24.09 -12.54
C ASP A 352 -15.05 -22.94 -11.54
N LYS A 353 -14.01 -22.69 -10.73
CA LYS A 353 -13.98 -21.61 -9.73
C LYS A 353 -13.86 -20.22 -10.36
N LEU A 354 -13.20 -20.11 -11.51
CA LEU A 354 -13.07 -18.83 -12.22
C LEU A 354 -14.36 -18.46 -12.97
N PHE A 355 -15.16 -19.44 -13.37
CA PHE A 355 -16.49 -19.22 -13.96
C PHE A 355 -17.54 -18.82 -12.92
N ASP A 356 -17.30 -19.06 -11.63
CA ASP A 356 -18.19 -18.62 -10.57
C ASP A 356 -18.04 -17.10 -10.34
N GLU A 357 -19.07 -16.34 -10.75
CA GLU A 357 -19.14 -14.89 -10.56
C GLU A 357 -19.02 -14.47 -9.09
N SER A 358 -19.52 -15.30 -8.16
CA SER A 358 -19.45 -15.01 -6.73
C SER A 358 -18.02 -15.06 -6.20
N ILE A 359 -17.15 -15.85 -6.84
CA ILE A 359 -15.72 -15.92 -6.53
C ILE A 359 -14.97 -14.82 -7.28
N LEU A 360 -15.19 -14.70 -8.59
CA LEU A 360 -14.41 -13.81 -9.44
C LEU A 360 -14.70 -12.32 -9.12
N ILE A 361 -15.98 -11.95 -9.06
CA ILE A 361 -16.41 -10.56 -8.85
C ILE A 361 -16.72 -10.30 -7.37
N GLY A 362 -17.27 -11.29 -6.66
CA GLY A 362 -17.68 -11.15 -5.27
C GLY A 362 -19.18 -10.86 -5.11
N SER A 363 -19.65 -10.86 -3.86
CA SER A 363 -21.04 -10.60 -3.49
C SER A 363 -21.39 -9.10 -3.32
N GLY A 364 -20.38 -8.21 -3.33
CA GLY A 364 -20.58 -6.78 -3.13
C GLY A 364 -21.28 -6.11 -4.30
N TYR A 365 -22.36 -5.37 -4.04
CA TYR A 365 -23.17 -4.71 -5.07
C TYR A 365 -22.35 -3.74 -5.93
N THR A 366 -21.57 -2.86 -5.30
CA THR A 366 -20.70 -1.89 -6.00
C THR A 366 -19.65 -2.58 -6.88
N ALA A 367 -19.09 -3.70 -6.41
CA ALA A 367 -18.14 -4.48 -7.19
C ALA A 367 -18.81 -5.12 -8.40
N ARG A 368 -20.03 -5.66 -8.24
CA ARG A 368 -20.80 -6.27 -9.33
C ARG A 368 -21.16 -5.28 -10.43
N GLU A 369 -21.55 -4.07 -10.06
CA GLU A 369 -21.88 -3.03 -11.05
C GLU A 369 -20.65 -2.53 -11.80
N THR A 370 -19.52 -2.36 -11.12
CA THR A 370 -18.34 -1.69 -11.72
C THR A 370 -17.32 -2.64 -12.35
N LEU A 371 -17.23 -3.90 -11.88
CA LEU A 371 -16.14 -4.80 -12.23
C LEU A 371 -16.52 -5.90 -13.24
N ARG A 372 -17.81 -6.11 -13.51
CA ARG A 372 -18.29 -7.08 -14.51
C ARG A 372 -17.56 -6.96 -15.86
N PRO A 373 -17.43 -5.77 -16.47
CA PRO A 373 -16.71 -5.64 -17.75
C PRO A 373 -15.26 -6.11 -17.70
N LEU A 374 -14.53 -5.76 -16.62
CA LEU A 374 -13.13 -6.16 -16.44
C LEU A 374 -13.00 -7.67 -16.21
N ALA A 375 -13.86 -8.24 -15.37
CA ALA A 375 -13.87 -9.65 -15.04
C ALA A 375 -14.17 -10.50 -16.28
N TYR A 376 -15.24 -10.19 -17.02
CA TYR A 376 -15.62 -10.93 -18.22
C TYR A 376 -14.61 -10.78 -19.35
N SER A 377 -14.03 -9.58 -19.56
CA SER A 377 -12.93 -9.40 -20.53
C SER A 377 -11.73 -10.28 -20.17
N THR A 378 -11.34 -10.31 -18.90
CA THR A 378 -10.20 -11.11 -18.43
C THR A 378 -10.45 -12.61 -18.59
N LEU A 379 -11.65 -13.06 -18.21
CA LEU A 379 -12.05 -14.45 -18.32
C LEU A 379 -12.19 -14.90 -19.79
N ALA A 380 -12.73 -14.04 -20.65
CA ALA A 380 -12.84 -14.32 -22.08
C ALA A 380 -11.48 -14.47 -22.74
N ASP A 381 -10.54 -13.57 -22.43
CA ASP A 381 -9.16 -13.66 -22.90
C ASP A 381 -8.53 -14.98 -22.43
N LEU A 382 -8.72 -15.36 -21.16
CA LEU A 382 -8.22 -16.63 -20.62
C LEU A 382 -8.79 -17.82 -21.40
N VAL A 383 -10.12 -17.92 -21.47
CA VAL A 383 -10.83 -19.02 -22.15
C VAL A 383 -10.39 -19.11 -23.61
N HIS A 384 -10.29 -17.99 -24.32
CA HIS A 384 -9.80 -17.97 -25.69
C HIS A 384 -8.44 -18.65 -25.79
N HIS A 385 -7.48 -18.30 -24.93
CA HIS A 385 -6.13 -18.86 -25.00
C HIS A 385 -6.04 -20.32 -24.57
N VAL A 386 -6.82 -20.77 -23.59
CA VAL A 386 -6.73 -22.14 -23.06
C VAL A 386 -7.72 -23.13 -23.67
N ARG A 387 -8.66 -22.67 -24.54
CA ARG A 387 -9.78 -23.47 -25.07
C ARG A 387 -9.44 -24.89 -25.52
N GLN A 388 -8.32 -25.08 -26.21
CA GLN A 388 -7.89 -26.38 -26.73
C GLN A 388 -7.64 -27.42 -25.62
N ASN A 389 -7.27 -26.95 -24.43
CA ASN A 389 -6.93 -27.80 -23.29
C ASN A 389 -8.08 -27.94 -22.29
N LEU A 390 -9.19 -27.18 -22.45
CA LEU A 390 -10.34 -27.24 -21.54
C LEU A 390 -11.19 -28.50 -21.76
N PRO A 391 -11.66 -29.18 -20.70
CA PRO A 391 -12.62 -30.27 -20.83
C PRO A 391 -13.98 -29.76 -21.33
N LEU A 392 -14.81 -30.63 -21.91
CA LEU A 392 -16.13 -30.26 -22.43
C LEU A 392 -17.05 -29.65 -21.34
N THR A 393 -16.90 -30.09 -20.09
CA THR A 393 -17.63 -29.53 -18.93
C THR A 393 -17.36 -28.04 -18.76
N ASP A 394 -16.09 -27.64 -18.83
CA ASP A 394 -15.67 -26.25 -18.63
C ASP A 394 -16.01 -25.39 -19.85
N LEU A 395 -15.93 -25.98 -21.06
CA LEU A 395 -16.40 -25.32 -22.28
C LEU A 395 -17.91 -25.05 -22.23
N SER A 396 -18.70 -25.98 -21.67
CA SER A 396 -20.14 -25.78 -21.48
C SER A 396 -20.44 -24.64 -20.50
N LEU A 397 -19.72 -24.58 -19.37
CA LEU A 397 -19.83 -23.47 -18.41
C LEU A 397 -19.46 -22.13 -19.06
N ALA A 398 -18.40 -22.09 -19.86
CA ALA A 398 -18.02 -20.90 -20.60
C ALA A 398 -19.15 -20.45 -21.55
N VAL A 399 -19.72 -21.36 -22.33
CA VAL A 399 -20.83 -21.05 -23.25
C VAL A 399 -22.03 -20.50 -22.49
N GLN A 400 -22.42 -21.13 -21.38
CA GLN A 400 -23.54 -20.66 -20.56
C GLN A 400 -23.31 -19.24 -20.00
N LEU A 401 -22.11 -18.96 -19.51
CA LEU A 401 -21.76 -17.64 -18.96
C LEU A 401 -21.77 -16.57 -20.06
N PHE A 402 -21.08 -16.80 -21.17
CA PHE A 402 -20.96 -15.80 -22.24
C PHE A 402 -22.25 -15.65 -23.06
N ALA A 403 -23.13 -16.66 -23.10
CA ALA A 403 -24.48 -16.50 -23.65
C ALA A 403 -25.33 -15.55 -22.77
N LYS A 404 -25.33 -15.73 -21.44
CA LYS A 404 -26.01 -14.82 -20.51
C LYS A 404 -25.53 -13.38 -20.65
N ASN A 405 -24.23 -13.17 -20.90
CA ASN A 405 -23.68 -11.83 -21.10
C ASN A 405 -24.19 -11.13 -22.36
N ILE A 406 -24.62 -11.88 -23.38
CA ILE A 406 -25.18 -11.31 -24.62
C ILE A 406 -26.59 -10.76 -24.37
N ASP A 407 -27.38 -11.49 -23.57
CA ASP A 407 -28.76 -11.12 -23.24
C ASP A 407 -28.85 -10.10 -22.09
N ASP A 408 -27.73 -9.80 -21.40
CA ASP A 408 -27.68 -8.84 -20.29
C ASP A 408 -27.55 -7.39 -20.82
N GLU A 409 -28.66 -6.66 -20.81
CA GLU A 409 -28.75 -5.25 -21.22
C GLU A 409 -27.97 -4.29 -20.31
N SER A 410 -27.61 -4.70 -19.09
CA SER A 410 -26.82 -3.87 -18.18
C SER A 410 -25.33 -3.86 -18.51
N LEU A 411 -24.87 -4.76 -19.39
CA LEU A 411 -23.48 -4.80 -19.84
C LEU A 411 -23.24 -3.88 -21.04
N PRO A 412 -22.06 -3.22 -21.12
CA PRO A 412 -21.74 -2.41 -22.29
C PRO A 412 -21.64 -3.24 -23.57
N SER A 413 -22.05 -2.65 -24.70
CA SER A 413 -22.12 -3.34 -26.02
C SER A 413 -20.80 -3.96 -26.49
N ASN A 414 -19.65 -3.41 -26.07
CA ASN A 414 -18.34 -4.00 -26.36
C ASN A 414 -18.14 -5.37 -25.68
N ILE A 415 -18.68 -5.59 -24.48
CA ILE A 415 -18.63 -6.87 -23.75
C ILE A 415 -19.56 -7.89 -24.39
N GLN A 416 -20.76 -7.48 -24.81
CA GLN A 416 -21.69 -8.33 -25.57
C GLN A 416 -21.04 -8.79 -26.88
N THR A 417 -20.46 -7.86 -27.65
CA THR A 417 -19.76 -8.16 -28.90
C THR A 417 -18.57 -9.11 -28.69
N MET A 418 -17.80 -8.90 -27.63
CA MET A 418 -16.69 -9.77 -27.26
C MET A 418 -17.19 -11.18 -26.91
N SER A 419 -18.30 -11.29 -26.17
CA SER A 419 -18.92 -12.56 -25.81
C SER A 419 -19.37 -13.32 -27.06
N CYS A 420 -20.02 -12.65 -28.03
CA CYS A 420 -20.36 -13.24 -29.33
C CYS A 420 -19.12 -13.79 -30.06
N LYS A 421 -18.05 -12.99 -30.15
CA LYS A 421 -16.80 -13.41 -30.81
C LYS A 421 -16.16 -14.61 -30.12
N LEU A 422 -16.21 -14.68 -28.79
CA LEU A 422 -15.69 -15.82 -28.05
C LEU A 422 -16.50 -17.08 -28.35
N LEU A 423 -17.83 -17.02 -28.30
CA LEU A 423 -18.70 -18.16 -28.61
C LEU A 423 -18.43 -18.72 -30.00
N LEU A 424 -18.29 -17.85 -31.02
CA LEU A 424 -17.93 -18.26 -32.38
C LEU A 424 -16.60 -19.05 -32.42
N ASN A 425 -15.58 -18.58 -31.68
CA ASN A 425 -14.29 -19.25 -31.60
C ASN A 425 -14.33 -20.58 -30.81
N LEU A 426 -15.34 -20.79 -29.97
CA LEU A 426 -15.51 -22.03 -29.21
C LEU A 426 -16.19 -23.13 -30.03
N VAL A 427 -16.97 -22.79 -31.07
CA VAL A 427 -17.69 -23.77 -31.91
C VAL A 427 -16.74 -24.83 -32.48
N ASP A 428 -15.66 -24.41 -33.13
CA ASP A 428 -14.68 -25.33 -33.73
C ASP A 428 -13.99 -26.21 -32.68
N CYS A 429 -13.71 -25.64 -31.50
CA CYS A 429 -13.07 -26.33 -30.40
C CYS A 429 -13.98 -27.42 -29.81
N ILE A 430 -15.26 -27.10 -29.60
CA ILE A 430 -16.26 -28.04 -29.07
C ILE A 430 -16.50 -29.16 -30.07
N ARG A 431 -16.61 -28.83 -31.38
CA ARG A 431 -16.76 -29.85 -32.42
C ARG A 431 -15.58 -30.82 -32.41
N SER A 432 -14.35 -30.30 -32.44
CA SER A 432 -13.14 -31.14 -32.46
C SER A 432 -13.01 -32.02 -31.22
N LYS A 433 -13.35 -31.50 -30.02
CA LYS A 433 -13.33 -32.29 -28.78
C LYS A 433 -14.43 -33.36 -28.74
N SER A 434 -15.64 -33.02 -29.19
CA SER A 434 -16.76 -33.97 -29.27
C SER A 434 -16.43 -35.12 -30.23
N GLU A 435 -15.79 -34.85 -31.37
CA GLU A 435 -15.33 -35.90 -32.30
C GLU A 435 -14.24 -36.78 -31.68
N GLN A 436 -13.33 -36.22 -30.87
CA GLN A 436 -12.29 -36.99 -30.18
C GLN A 436 -12.83 -37.87 -29.04
N GLU A 437 -13.84 -37.39 -28.30
CA GLU A 437 -14.47 -38.15 -27.21
C GLU A 437 -15.46 -39.19 -27.72
N ASN A 438 -16.19 -38.92 -28.81
CA ASN A 438 -17.10 -39.88 -29.45
C ASN A 438 -16.41 -40.87 -30.40
N GLY A 439 -15.14 -40.62 -30.75
CA GLY A 439 -14.30 -41.50 -31.59
C GLY A 439 -13.45 -42.52 -30.82
N ARG A 440 -13.63 -42.60 -29.50
CA ARG A 440 -13.21 -43.71 -28.63
C ARG A 440 -14.43 -44.52 -28.22
#